data_AF-R0JUL3-F1
#
_entry.id   AF-R0JUL3-F1
#
_cell.length_a   1.000
_cell.length_b   1.000
_cell.length_c   1.000
_cell.angle_alpha   90.00
_cell.angle_beta   90.00
_cell.angle_gamma   90.00
#
_symmetry.space_group_name_H-M   'P 1'
#
loop_
_entity.id
_entity.type
_entity.pdbx_description
1 polymer ?
#
loop_
_entity_poly.entity_id
_entity_poly.type
_entity_poly.pdbx_seq_one_letter_code
_entity_poly.pdbx_strand_id
1 'polypeptide(L)'
;MAIKDWGLLSQADEDALHNVSRLLAVEARPYTNAAGRLLKPGFFEDARPKQLPSPPPDASAADEEAAALAAEREQQAHKIEIWRKDIMNELSLLDFAILRAEFTTNSNHTERERYAVDKTAIEAKQDHVRKTIEDLRVRLVEAKETLAVRKTYDELTEKITSCKMLKPRDEQAHAHVKLDQEIRELEHEVQSAKDTWSERRTQFGRIEQEAREMLRMIKDEKEEAERKEGMMKDGDEDGEGEGSTSRGDVSHAGTPRPDGSMTPVHASQGGEASSSLRVPPQDRLKPLSRDASAAPSSGKSGVVEDTDMADLRANSGDVDDGDSSGLEEGEDLEDGEDDGEDHPSIRMDES
;
A
#
# COMPACT_ATOMS: atom_id res chain seq x y z
N MET A 1 -46.20 -35.31 13.53
CA MET A 1 -45.29 -34.22 13.96
C MET A 1 -44.42 -33.88 12.77
N ALA A 2 -44.11 -32.61 12.51
CA ALA A 2 -43.15 -32.27 11.45
C ALA A 2 -41.73 -32.53 11.93
N ILE A 3 -40.93 -33.23 11.13
CA ILE A 3 -39.49 -33.38 11.35
C ILE A 3 -38.87 -32.00 11.11
N LYS A 4 -38.19 -31.44 12.12
CA LYS A 4 -37.64 -30.07 12.07
C LYS A 4 -36.15 -30.01 11.77
N ASP A 5 -35.45 -31.11 11.96
CA ASP A 5 -33.99 -31.17 11.88
C ASP A 5 -33.55 -31.72 10.52
N TRP A 6 -33.51 -30.86 9.50
CA TRP A 6 -32.76 -31.09 8.26
C TRP A 6 -31.26 -30.85 8.51
N GLY A 7 -30.71 -31.51 9.52
CA GLY A 7 -29.27 -31.50 9.77
C GLY A 7 -28.53 -32.25 8.67
N LEU A 8 -27.27 -31.88 8.40
CA LEU A 8 -26.39 -32.74 7.62
C LEU A 8 -26.29 -34.10 8.32
N LEU A 9 -26.43 -35.18 7.54
CA LEU A 9 -26.19 -36.53 8.03
C LEU A 9 -24.71 -36.69 8.43
N SER A 10 -24.36 -37.73 9.19
CA SER A 10 -22.94 -38.06 9.30
C SER A 10 -22.46 -38.60 7.94
N GLN A 11 -21.20 -38.34 7.58
CA GLN A 11 -20.63 -38.81 6.32
C GLN A 11 -20.84 -40.32 6.12
N ALA A 12 -20.76 -41.12 7.21
CA ALA A 12 -20.98 -42.56 7.15
C ALA A 12 -22.45 -42.94 6.85
N ASP A 13 -23.42 -42.18 7.36
CA ASP A 13 -24.84 -42.39 7.07
C ASP A 13 -25.20 -41.93 5.65
N GLU A 14 -24.59 -40.84 5.19
CA GLU A 14 -24.76 -40.30 3.83
C GLU A 14 -24.13 -41.25 2.80
N ASP A 15 -22.90 -41.70 3.04
CA ASP A 15 -22.24 -42.75 2.24
C ASP A 15 -23.05 -44.05 2.24
N ALA A 16 -23.66 -44.44 3.36
CA ALA A 16 -24.53 -45.62 3.42
C ALA A 16 -25.80 -45.44 2.56
N LEU A 17 -26.46 -44.28 2.63
CA LEU A 17 -27.63 -43.98 1.80
C LEU A 17 -27.27 -43.99 0.30
N HIS A 18 -26.25 -43.23 -0.08
CA HIS A 18 -25.92 -43.01 -1.49
C HIS A 18 -25.28 -44.25 -2.14
N ASN A 19 -24.31 -44.90 -1.48
CA ASN A 19 -23.63 -46.05 -2.05
C ASN A 19 -24.48 -47.33 -1.96
N VAL A 20 -24.98 -47.67 -0.76
CA VAL A 20 -25.63 -48.98 -0.53
C VAL A 20 -27.10 -49.01 -0.99
N SER A 21 -27.87 -47.93 -0.79
CA SER A 21 -29.30 -47.95 -1.15
C SER A 21 -29.58 -47.52 -2.61
N ARG A 22 -28.72 -46.69 -3.21
CA ARG A 22 -29.00 -46.04 -4.50
C ARG A 22 -28.05 -46.45 -5.63
N LEU A 23 -26.73 -46.35 -5.44
CA LEU A 23 -25.75 -46.76 -6.46
C LEU A 23 -25.74 -48.28 -6.67
N LEU A 24 -25.57 -49.06 -5.60
CA LEU A 24 -25.55 -50.53 -5.67
C LEU A 24 -26.81 -51.12 -6.32
N ALA A 25 -27.98 -50.51 -6.12
CA ALA A 25 -29.24 -50.93 -6.73
C ALA A 25 -29.31 -50.66 -8.25
N VAL A 26 -28.58 -49.66 -8.75
CA VAL A 26 -28.43 -49.37 -10.19
C VAL A 26 -27.33 -50.24 -10.81
N GLU A 27 -26.20 -50.40 -10.12
CA GLU A 27 -25.04 -51.18 -10.55
C GLU A 27 -25.32 -52.69 -10.59
N ALA A 28 -26.07 -53.23 -9.62
CA ALA A 28 -26.47 -54.64 -9.61
C ALA A 28 -27.51 -54.98 -10.70
N ARG A 29 -28.22 -53.97 -11.24
CA ARG A 29 -29.40 -54.20 -12.10
C ARG A 29 -29.09 -55.02 -13.37
N PRO A 30 -28.02 -54.77 -14.14
CA PRO A 30 -27.66 -55.60 -15.29
C PRO A 30 -27.38 -57.05 -14.91
N TYR A 31 -26.61 -57.28 -13.83
CA TYR A 31 -26.31 -58.62 -13.32
C TYR A 31 -27.59 -59.35 -12.88
N THR A 32 -28.53 -58.68 -12.20
CA THR A 32 -29.81 -59.29 -11.81
C THR A 32 -30.72 -59.59 -13.00
N ASN A 33 -30.68 -58.77 -14.07
CA ASN A 33 -31.44 -59.01 -15.29
C ASN A 33 -30.91 -60.25 -16.03
N ALA A 34 -29.59 -60.31 -16.28
CA ALA A 34 -28.94 -61.42 -16.95
C ALA A 34 -29.10 -62.72 -16.15
N ALA A 35 -28.86 -62.70 -14.84
CA ALA A 35 -29.10 -63.86 -13.97
C ALA A 35 -30.57 -64.29 -13.98
N GLY A 36 -31.52 -63.36 -13.90
CA GLY A 36 -32.96 -63.65 -13.92
C GLY A 36 -33.47 -64.24 -15.23
N ARG A 37 -32.76 -64.02 -16.35
CA ARG A 37 -33.05 -64.62 -17.66
C ARG A 37 -32.33 -65.97 -17.83
N LEU A 38 -31.02 -66.01 -17.61
CA LEU A 38 -30.18 -67.20 -17.84
C LEU A 38 -30.41 -68.34 -16.82
N LEU A 39 -30.78 -68.01 -15.58
CA LEU A 39 -31.05 -69.00 -14.51
C LEU A 39 -32.54 -69.35 -14.37
N LYS A 40 -33.38 -68.91 -15.31
CA LYS A 40 -34.82 -69.18 -15.29
C LYS A 40 -35.09 -70.70 -15.41
N PRO A 41 -35.96 -71.30 -14.58
CA PRO A 41 -36.38 -72.69 -14.75
C PRO A 41 -36.92 -72.94 -16.15
N GLY A 42 -36.46 -74.01 -16.81
CA GLY A 42 -36.81 -74.35 -18.19
C GLY A 42 -35.97 -73.64 -19.28
N PHE A 43 -35.08 -72.70 -18.96
CA PHE A 43 -34.32 -71.94 -19.98
C PHE A 43 -33.48 -72.82 -20.92
N PHE A 44 -32.98 -73.97 -20.43
CA PHE A 44 -32.23 -74.95 -21.24
C PHE A 44 -33.11 -76.05 -21.87
N GLU A 45 -34.43 -75.99 -21.71
CA GLU A 45 -35.38 -76.94 -22.32
C GLU A 45 -35.74 -76.49 -23.75
N ASP A 46 -35.91 -75.18 -23.99
CA ASP A 46 -36.07 -74.61 -25.34
C ASP A 46 -34.84 -74.86 -26.25
N ALA A 47 -33.67 -75.03 -25.64
CA ALA A 47 -32.41 -75.37 -26.33
C ALA A 47 -32.24 -76.88 -26.59
N ARG A 48 -33.07 -77.74 -25.97
CA ARG A 48 -32.91 -79.20 -26.07
C ARG A 48 -33.68 -79.73 -27.29
N PRO A 49 -33.03 -80.37 -28.27
CA PRO A 49 -33.74 -81.03 -29.36
C PRO A 49 -34.62 -82.14 -28.79
N LYS A 50 -35.89 -82.21 -29.19
CA LYS A 50 -36.79 -83.26 -28.72
C LYS A 50 -36.30 -84.61 -29.22
N GLN A 51 -36.05 -85.52 -28.28
CA GLN A 51 -35.70 -86.89 -28.62
C GLN A 51 -36.93 -87.59 -29.23
N LEU A 52 -36.77 -88.19 -30.40
CA LEU A 52 -37.85 -88.90 -31.08
C LEU A 52 -38.41 -90.03 -30.18
N PRO A 53 -39.74 -90.25 -30.18
CA PRO A 53 -40.31 -91.38 -29.46
C PRO A 53 -39.79 -92.70 -30.03
N SER A 54 -39.57 -93.67 -29.14
CA SER A 54 -39.41 -95.07 -29.47
C SER A 54 -40.63 -95.83 -28.91
N PRO A 55 -41.24 -96.79 -29.65
CA PRO A 55 -40.86 -97.34 -30.96
C PRO A 55 -41.20 -96.43 -32.17
N PRO A 56 -40.73 -96.76 -33.39
CA PRO A 56 -41.14 -96.06 -34.62
C PRO A 56 -42.64 -96.26 -34.94
N PRO A 57 -43.30 -95.29 -35.61
CA PRO A 57 -44.71 -95.37 -35.99
C PRO A 57 -44.97 -96.35 -37.14
N ASP A 58 -46.23 -96.81 -37.25
CA ASP A 58 -46.68 -97.74 -38.28
C ASP A 58 -46.80 -97.07 -39.67
N ALA A 59 -46.41 -97.80 -40.72
CA ALA A 59 -46.12 -97.23 -42.04
C ALA A 59 -47.34 -96.70 -42.83
N SER A 60 -48.54 -96.72 -42.27
CA SER A 60 -49.79 -96.29 -42.94
C SER A 60 -50.23 -94.85 -42.63
N ALA A 61 -49.57 -94.15 -41.71
CA ALA A 61 -49.79 -92.72 -41.42
C ALA A 61 -48.62 -91.82 -41.88
N ALA A 62 -47.62 -92.42 -42.54
CA ALA A 62 -46.26 -91.89 -42.59
C ALA A 62 -46.10 -90.51 -43.27
N ASP A 63 -46.83 -90.20 -44.33
CA ASP A 63 -46.59 -88.97 -45.12
C ASP A 63 -47.10 -87.69 -44.43
N GLU A 64 -48.29 -87.72 -43.82
CA GLU A 64 -48.81 -86.58 -43.05
C GLU A 64 -48.06 -86.41 -41.72
N GLU A 65 -47.71 -87.51 -41.04
CA GLU A 65 -46.90 -87.45 -39.82
C GLU A 65 -45.46 -86.98 -40.10
N ALA A 66 -44.84 -87.39 -41.22
CA ALA A 66 -43.52 -86.91 -41.62
C ALA A 66 -43.52 -85.40 -41.93
N ALA A 67 -44.57 -84.88 -42.58
CA ALA A 67 -44.72 -83.45 -42.81
C ALA A 67 -44.86 -82.66 -41.50
N ALA A 68 -45.66 -83.17 -40.55
CA ALA A 68 -45.81 -82.58 -39.22
C ALA A 68 -44.49 -82.60 -38.42
N LEU A 69 -43.75 -83.72 -38.44
CA LEU A 69 -42.45 -83.86 -37.79
C LEU A 69 -41.37 -82.97 -38.42
N ALA A 70 -41.41 -82.74 -39.74
CA ALA A 70 -40.52 -81.80 -40.41
C ALA A 70 -40.79 -80.35 -39.95
N ALA A 71 -42.06 -79.93 -39.92
CA ALA A 71 -42.45 -78.61 -39.42
C ALA A 71 -42.11 -78.41 -37.93
N GLU A 72 -42.28 -79.44 -37.09
CA GLU A 72 -41.87 -79.36 -35.68
C GLU A 72 -40.34 -79.23 -35.54
N ARG A 73 -39.57 -79.90 -36.40
CA ARG A 73 -38.10 -79.82 -36.42
C ARG A 73 -37.60 -78.44 -36.82
N GLU A 74 -38.24 -77.82 -37.80
CA GLU A 74 -37.97 -76.43 -38.22
C GLU A 74 -38.30 -75.44 -37.09
N GLN A 75 -39.46 -75.59 -36.44
CA GLN A 75 -39.82 -74.79 -35.26
C GLN A 75 -38.83 -74.96 -34.09
N GLN A 76 -38.30 -76.17 -33.87
CA GLN A 76 -37.24 -76.40 -32.87
C GLN A 76 -35.93 -75.71 -33.25
N ALA A 77 -35.49 -75.80 -34.51
CA ALA A 77 -34.30 -75.09 -34.99
C ALA A 77 -34.44 -73.56 -34.85
N HIS A 78 -35.61 -73.01 -35.19
CA HIS A 78 -35.91 -71.59 -35.02
C HIS A 78 -35.89 -71.14 -33.55
N LYS A 79 -36.39 -71.98 -32.62
CA LYS A 79 -36.31 -71.71 -31.17
C LYS A 79 -34.87 -71.72 -30.65
N ILE A 80 -34.05 -72.70 -31.05
CA ILE A 80 -32.63 -72.78 -30.67
C ILE A 80 -31.87 -71.54 -31.17
N GLU A 81 -32.19 -71.06 -32.37
CA GLU A 81 -31.56 -69.88 -32.96
C GLU A 81 -32.00 -68.55 -32.30
N ILE A 82 -33.26 -68.44 -31.84
CA ILE A 82 -33.70 -67.33 -30.98
C ILE A 82 -32.99 -67.38 -29.63
N TRP A 83 -33.02 -68.54 -28.94
CA TRP A 83 -32.37 -68.73 -27.65
C TRP A 83 -30.89 -68.39 -27.68
N ARG A 84 -30.19 -68.75 -28.77
CA ARG A 84 -28.79 -68.37 -28.99
C ARG A 84 -28.61 -66.86 -29.11
N LYS A 85 -29.47 -66.17 -29.87
CA LYS A 85 -29.44 -64.71 -30.01
C LYS A 85 -29.73 -64.00 -28.68
N ASP A 86 -30.71 -64.49 -27.92
CA ASP A 86 -31.03 -63.96 -26.59
C ASP A 86 -29.83 -64.08 -25.64
N ILE A 87 -29.11 -65.20 -25.62
CA ILE A 87 -27.86 -65.34 -24.84
C ILE A 87 -26.79 -64.35 -25.28
N MET A 88 -26.53 -64.23 -26.59
CA MET A 88 -25.50 -63.30 -27.09
C MET A 88 -25.85 -61.84 -26.79
N ASN A 89 -27.14 -61.49 -26.78
CA ASN A 89 -27.63 -60.16 -26.39
C ASN A 89 -27.50 -59.90 -24.87
N GLU A 90 -27.79 -60.88 -24.01
CA GLU A 90 -27.59 -60.73 -22.56
C GLU A 90 -26.10 -60.63 -22.20
N LEU A 91 -25.23 -61.37 -22.91
CA LEU A 91 -23.78 -61.29 -22.71
C LEU A 91 -23.22 -59.93 -23.15
N SER A 92 -23.59 -59.43 -24.34
CA SER A 92 -23.13 -58.11 -24.77
C SER A 92 -23.64 -56.97 -23.89
N LEU A 93 -24.92 -57.02 -23.44
CA LEU A 93 -25.46 -56.09 -22.45
C LEU A 93 -24.71 -56.13 -21.11
N LEU A 94 -24.20 -57.30 -20.70
CA LEU A 94 -23.37 -57.46 -19.52
C LEU A 94 -21.97 -56.87 -19.72
N ASP A 95 -21.33 -57.13 -20.86
CA ASP A 95 -20.01 -56.60 -21.21
C ASP A 95 -20.03 -55.05 -21.28
N PHE A 96 -21.06 -54.46 -21.91
CA PHE A 96 -21.26 -53.00 -21.90
C PHE A 96 -21.47 -52.44 -20.48
N ALA A 97 -22.18 -53.17 -19.61
CA ALA A 97 -22.38 -52.76 -18.23
C ALA A 97 -21.08 -52.79 -17.40
N ILE A 98 -20.23 -53.81 -17.62
CA ILE A 98 -18.92 -53.95 -16.99
C ILE A 98 -17.98 -52.84 -17.48
N LEU A 99 -17.84 -52.66 -18.80
CA LEU A 99 -17.01 -51.61 -19.39
C LEU A 99 -17.39 -50.22 -18.86
N ARG A 100 -18.68 -49.89 -18.78
CA ARG A 100 -19.15 -48.62 -18.22
C ARG A 100 -18.82 -48.47 -16.73
N ALA A 101 -18.86 -49.55 -15.95
CA ALA A 101 -18.47 -49.53 -14.53
C ALA A 101 -16.97 -49.27 -14.37
N GLU A 102 -16.12 -49.91 -15.17
CA GLU A 102 -14.66 -49.68 -15.19
C GLU A 102 -14.32 -48.22 -15.58
N PHE A 103 -14.89 -47.71 -16.69
CA PHE A 103 -14.67 -46.33 -17.11
C PHE A 103 -15.15 -45.31 -16.07
N THR A 104 -16.32 -45.54 -15.46
CA THR A 104 -16.87 -44.69 -14.39
C THR A 104 -15.98 -44.71 -13.15
N THR A 105 -15.46 -45.88 -12.78
CA THR A 105 -14.55 -46.05 -11.63
C THR A 105 -13.22 -45.34 -11.88
N ASN A 106 -12.60 -45.55 -13.05
CA ASN A 106 -11.32 -44.90 -13.41
C ASN A 106 -11.46 -43.36 -13.51
N SER A 107 -12.56 -42.88 -14.09
CA SER A 107 -12.90 -41.45 -14.12
C SER A 107 -13.05 -40.87 -12.71
N ASN A 108 -13.82 -41.53 -11.84
CA ASN A 108 -13.98 -41.13 -10.44
C ASN A 108 -12.66 -41.15 -9.64
N HIS A 109 -11.73 -42.07 -9.94
CA HIS A 109 -10.40 -42.08 -9.34
C HIS A 109 -9.57 -40.87 -9.80
N THR A 110 -9.51 -40.61 -11.10
CA THR A 110 -8.79 -39.46 -11.69
C THR A 110 -9.33 -38.13 -11.16
N GLU A 111 -10.65 -38.02 -11.02
CA GLU A 111 -11.33 -36.84 -10.48
C GLU A 111 -11.07 -36.65 -8.98
N ARG A 112 -11.08 -37.73 -8.18
CA ARG A 112 -10.67 -37.69 -6.76
C ARG A 112 -9.21 -37.26 -6.59
N GLU A 113 -8.31 -37.69 -7.47
CA GLU A 113 -6.91 -37.25 -7.47
C GLU A 113 -6.78 -35.76 -7.81
N ARG A 114 -7.53 -35.26 -8.81
CA ARG A 114 -7.59 -33.82 -9.11
C ARG A 114 -8.07 -33.01 -7.91
N TYR A 115 -9.19 -33.40 -7.29
CA TYR A 115 -9.70 -32.72 -6.10
C TYR A 115 -8.74 -32.79 -4.90
N ALA A 116 -7.96 -33.87 -4.74
CA ALA A 116 -6.94 -33.95 -3.69
C ALA A 116 -5.81 -32.93 -3.94
N VAL A 117 -5.32 -32.81 -5.17
CA VAL A 117 -4.33 -31.80 -5.56
C VAL A 117 -4.88 -30.39 -5.36
N ASP A 118 -6.06 -30.10 -5.91
CA ASP A 118 -6.72 -28.78 -5.79
C ASP A 118 -6.96 -28.39 -4.33
N LYS A 119 -7.38 -29.33 -3.48
CA LYS A 119 -7.52 -29.11 -2.04
C LYS A 119 -6.20 -28.64 -1.41
N THR A 120 -5.10 -29.36 -1.63
CA THR A 120 -3.80 -28.96 -1.05
C THR A 120 -3.31 -27.61 -1.60
N ALA A 121 -3.61 -27.30 -2.87
CA ALA A 121 -3.31 -26.00 -3.46
C ALA A 121 -4.17 -24.86 -2.86
N ILE A 122 -5.42 -25.13 -2.48
CA ILE A 122 -6.30 -24.19 -1.78
C ILE A 122 -5.83 -23.98 -0.34
N GLU A 123 -5.49 -25.06 0.39
CA GLU A 123 -4.96 -25.00 1.75
C GLU A 123 -3.65 -24.19 1.79
N ALA A 124 -2.73 -24.43 0.85
CA ALA A 124 -1.50 -23.64 0.71
C ALA A 124 -1.76 -22.14 0.45
N LYS A 125 -2.77 -21.81 -0.38
CA LYS A 125 -3.19 -20.40 -0.63
C LYS A 125 -3.77 -19.77 0.64
N GLN A 126 -4.62 -20.48 1.39
CA GLN A 126 -5.19 -19.99 2.65
C GLN A 126 -4.10 -19.73 3.70
N ASP A 127 -3.12 -20.63 3.82
CA ASP A 127 -1.98 -20.49 4.72
C ASP A 127 -1.04 -19.34 4.32
N HIS A 128 -0.84 -19.12 3.02
CA HIS A 128 -0.12 -17.94 2.52
C HIS A 128 -0.84 -16.64 2.89
N VAL A 129 -2.15 -16.54 2.61
CA VAL A 129 -2.96 -15.37 2.98
C VAL A 129 -2.94 -15.13 4.49
N ARG A 130 -3.01 -16.18 5.32
CA ARG A 130 -2.92 -16.05 6.79
C ARG A 130 -1.58 -15.47 7.23
N LYS A 131 -0.47 -15.91 6.63
CA LYS A 131 0.89 -15.37 6.90
C LYS A 131 1.00 -13.91 6.46
N THR A 132 0.55 -13.57 5.26
CA THR A 132 0.57 -12.19 4.75
C THR A 132 -0.29 -11.23 5.59
N ILE A 133 -1.44 -11.69 6.14
CA ILE A 133 -2.24 -10.91 7.08
C ILE A 133 -1.46 -10.62 8.37
N GLU A 134 -0.67 -11.58 8.88
CA GLU A 134 0.14 -11.37 10.08
C GLU A 134 1.32 -10.42 9.82
N ASP A 135 2.04 -10.59 8.70
CA ASP A 135 3.09 -9.65 8.27
C ASP A 135 2.55 -8.20 8.16
N LEU A 136 1.34 -8.05 7.63
CA LEU A 136 0.68 -6.75 7.51
C LEU A 136 0.25 -6.18 8.88
N ARG A 137 -0.08 -7.02 9.87
CA ARG A 137 -0.35 -6.57 11.25
C ARG A 137 0.92 -6.03 11.91
N VAL A 138 2.06 -6.72 11.76
CA VAL A 138 3.36 -6.26 12.29
C VAL A 138 3.71 -4.90 11.70
N ARG A 139 3.70 -4.77 10.36
CA ARG A 139 3.98 -3.50 9.67
C ARG A 139 3.01 -2.38 10.04
N LEU A 140 1.76 -2.71 10.37
CA LEU A 140 0.76 -1.74 10.82
C LEU A 140 1.05 -1.22 12.25
N VAL A 141 1.64 -2.04 13.12
CA VAL A 141 2.14 -1.59 14.44
C VAL A 141 3.35 -0.66 14.25
N GLU A 142 4.36 -1.07 13.48
CA GLU A 142 5.53 -0.24 13.13
C GLU A 142 5.13 1.11 12.52
N ALA A 143 4.15 1.11 11.61
CA ALA A 143 3.60 2.33 11.01
C ALA A 143 2.88 3.23 12.01
N LYS A 144 2.22 2.67 13.04
CA LYS A 144 1.59 3.45 14.13
C LYS A 144 2.63 4.05 15.07
N GLU A 145 3.68 3.30 15.41
CA GLU A 145 4.77 3.77 16.27
C GLU A 145 5.56 4.90 15.60
N THR A 146 5.94 4.73 14.34
CA THR A 146 6.60 5.79 13.57
C THR A 146 5.71 7.01 13.34
N LEU A 147 4.39 6.84 13.20
CA LEU A 147 3.43 7.96 13.17
C LEU A 147 3.31 8.67 14.53
N ALA A 148 3.36 7.94 15.65
CA ALA A 148 3.37 8.54 16.99
C ALA A 148 4.64 9.36 17.22
N VAL A 149 5.81 8.83 16.83
CA VAL A 149 7.09 9.56 16.89
C VAL A 149 7.03 10.84 16.04
N ARG A 150 6.52 10.76 14.79
CA ARG A 150 6.34 11.96 13.94
C ARG A 150 5.46 13.02 14.61
N LYS A 151 4.32 12.65 15.20
CA LYS A 151 3.48 13.58 15.97
C LYS A 151 4.24 14.27 17.11
N THR A 152 5.13 13.58 17.82
CA THR A 152 5.95 14.25 18.85
C THR A 152 6.95 15.25 18.26
N TYR A 153 7.48 15.00 17.06
CA TYR A 153 8.31 15.97 16.33
C TYR A 153 7.49 17.15 15.79
N ASP A 154 6.27 16.91 15.30
CA ASP A 154 5.34 17.94 14.84
C ASP A 154 4.97 18.87 16.02
N GLU A 155 4.59 18.30 17.17
CA GLU A 155 4.34 19.04 18.42
C GLU A 155 5.54 19.86 18.89
N LEU A 156 6.76 19.30 18.85
CA LEU A 156 7.97 20.02 19.23
C LEU A 156 8.29 21.15 18.23
N THR A 157 8.03 20.92 16.95
CA THR A 157 8.21 21.92 15.89
C THR A 157 7.20 23.05 16.05
N GLU A 158 5.93 22.75 16.35
CA GLU A 158 4.91 23.75 16.67
C GLU A 158 5.30 24.56 17.92
N LYS A 159 5.75 23.91 19.00
CA LYS A 159 6.23 24.60 20.21
C LYS A 159 7.43 25.53 19.92
N ILE A 160 8.34 25.14 19.03
CA ILE A 160 9.48 25.99 18.63
C ILE A 160 9.06 27.15 17.72
N THR A 161 8.15 26.92 16.76
CA THR A 161 7.80 27.89 15.71
C THR A 161 6.65 28.84 16.08
N SER A 162 5.72 28.42 16.93
CA SER A 162 4.63 29.28 17.45
C SER A 162 5.10 30.25 18.54
N CYS A 163 6.18 29.91 19.25
CA CYS A 163 6.78 30.77 20.27
C CYS A 163 7.46 31.99 19.64
N LYS A 164 6.69 33.08 19.45
CA LYS A 164 7.17 34.40 18.96
C LYS A 164 8.39 34.99 19.68
N MET A 165 8.75 34.47 20.86
CA MET A 165 9.98 34.82 21.60
C MET A 165 11.25 34.17 21.02
N LEU A 166 11.12 33.05 20.30
CA LEU A 166 12.22 32.36 19.62
C LEU A 166 12.38 32.92 18.21
N LYS A 167 13.42 33.72 17.99
CA LYS A 167 13.81 34.17 16.64
C LYS A 167 14.41 33.02 15.82
N PRO A 168 14.34 33.05 14.48
CA PRO A 168 15.11 32.16 13.61
C PRO A 168 16.61 32.15 13.96
N ARG A 169 17.30 31.02 13.78
CA ARG A 169 18.73 30.88 14.11
C ARG A 169 19.61 31.87 13.35
N ASP A 170 19.27 32.15 12.10
CA ASP A 170 20.06 33.06 11.25
C ASP A 170 19.94 34.51 11.73
N GLU A 171 18.74 34.95 12.15
CA GLU A 171 18.55 36.24 12.81
C GLU A 171 19.30 36.34 14.14
N GLN A 172 19.32 35.26 14.93
CA GLN A 172 20.10 35.22 16.18
C GLN A 172 21.60 35.34 15.89
N ALA A 173 22.12 34.61 14.89
CA ALA A 173 23.52 34.68 14.48
C ALA A 173 23.92 36.09 14.02
N HIS A 174 23.09 36.75 13.19
CA HIS A 174 23.33 38.14 12.79
C HIS A 174 23.26 39.12 13.98
N ALA A 175 22.35 38.91 14.94
CA ALA A 175 22.28 39.71 16.15
C ALA A 175 23.51 39.53 17.04
N HIS A 176 24.01 38.31 17.20
CA HIS A 176 25.25 38.04 17.94
C HIS A 176 26.46 38.70 17.28
N VAL A 177 26.64 38.56 15.96
CA VAL A 177 27.75 39.22 15.23
C VAL A 177 27.70 40.74 15.37
N LYS A 178 26.51 41.35 15.42
CA LYS A 178 26.33 42.79 15.66
C LYS A 178 26.70 43.19 17.09
N LEU A 179 26.23 42.44 18.10
CA LEU A 179 26.57 42.68 19.50
C LEU A 179 28.07 42.49 19.78
N ASP A 180 28.69 41.46 19.21
CA ASP A 180 30.14 41.24 19.30
C ASP A 180 30.94 42.41 18.70
N GLN A 181 30.41 43.06 17.67
CA GLN A 181 31.03 44.24 17.07
C GLN A 181 30.86 45.49 17.94
N GLU A 182 29.65 45.73 18.47
CA GLU A 182 29.38 46.81 19.43
C GLU A 182 30.24 46.67 20.70
N ILE A 183 30.47 45.44 21.18
CA ILE A 183 31.36 45.16 22.31
C ILE A 183 32.80 45.55 21.99
N ARG A 184 33.34 45.17 20.82
CA ARG A 184 34.71 45.56 20.41
C ARG A 184 34.87 47.07 20.26
N GLU A 185 33.84 47.75 19.75
CA GLU A 185 33.83 49.20 19.62
C GLU A 185 33.84 49.89 21.00
N LEU A 186 33.02 49.42 21.94
CA LEU A 186 33.02 49.91 23.32
C LEU A 186 34.31 49.57 24.08
N GLU A 187 34.91 48.39 23.87
CA GLU A 187 36.21 48.03 24.44
C GLU A 187 37.34 48.95 23.92
N HIS A 188 37.31 49.28 22.63
CA HIS A 188 38.23 50.25 22.03
C HIS A 188 38.00 51.69 22.56
N GLU A 189 36.74 52.12 22.72
CA GLU A 189 36.41 53.41 23.35
C GLU A 189 36.89 53.47 24.81
N VAL A 190 36.70 52.41 25.60
CA VAL A 190 37.18 52.32 26.99
C VAL A 190 38.70 52.36 27.04
N GLN A 191 39.40 51.67 26.13
CA GLN A 191 40.86 51.71 26.04
C GLN A 191 41.36 53.12 25.63
N SER A 192 40.72 53.77 24.67
CA SER A 192 41.01 55.16 24.27
C SER A 192 40.75 56.18 25.39
N ALA A 193 39.65 56.01 26.14
CA ALA A 193 39.33 56.83 27.31
C ALA A 193 40.36 56.63 28.44
N LYS A 194 40.82 55.40 28.66
CA LYS A 194 41.89 55.05 29.61
C LYS A 194 43.22 55.65 29.19
N ASP A 195 43.58 55.57 27.91
CA ASP A 195 44.84 56.09 27.40
C ASP A 195 44.89 57.62 27.45
N THR A 196 43.82 58.30 27.03
CA THR A 196 43.70 59.77 27.18
C THR A 196 43.64 60.21 28.64
N TRP A 197 43.06 59.43 29.56
CA TRP A 197 43.13 59.72 31.00
C TRP A 197 44.54 59.51 31.56
N SER A 198 45.29 58.52 31.06
CA SER A 198 46.69 58.31 31.40
C SER A 198 47.57 59.46 30.89
N GLU A 199 47.34 59.94 29.66
CA GLU A 199 48.06 61.08 29.09
C GLU A 199 47.79 62.34 29.91
N ARG A 200 46.53 62.67 30.18
CA ARG A 200 46.15 63.79 31.06
C ARG A 200 46.80 63.67 32.44
N ARG A 201 46.89 62.46 33.01
CA ARG A 201 47.58 62.24 34.29
C ARG A 201 49.09 62.54 34.19
N THR A 202 49.75 62.23 33.06
CA THR A 202 51.14 62.66 32.83
C THR A 202 51.28 64.16 32.59
N GLN A 203 50.33 64.80 31.89
CA GLN A 203 50.31 66.24 31.67
C GLN A 203 50.13 66.99 33.00
N PHE A 204 49.17 66.60 33.84
CA PHE A 204 49.02 67.12 35.20
C PHE A 204 50.27 66.87 36.06
N GLY A 205 50.93 65.71 35.92
CA GLY A 205 52.19 65.42 36.61
C GLY A 205 53.34 66.36 36.21
N ARG A 206 53.42 66.77 34.93
CA ARG A 206 54.37 67.80 34.46
C ARG A 206 54.03 69.17 35.01
N ILE A 207 52.76 69.58 34.92
CA ILE A 207 52.27 70.86 35.48
C ILE A 207 52.54 70.94 37.00
N GLU A 208 52.40 69.83 37.74
CA GLU A 208 52.71 69.77 39.17
C GLU A 208 54.23 69.85 39.45
N GLN A 209 55.08 69.37 38.53
CA GLN A 209 56.53 69.54 38.60
C GLN A 209 56.92 71.00 38.30
N GLU A 210 56.43 71.56 37.20
CA GLU A 210 56.64 72.96 36.79
C GLU A 210 56.12 73.95 37.84
N ALA A 211 54.95 73.70 38.45
CA ALA A 211 54.42 74.54 39.53
C ALA A 211 55.24 74.41 40.83
N ARG A 212 55.83 73.24 41.10
CA ARG A 212 56.74 73.02 42.23
C ARG A 212 58.10 73.69 41.99
N GLU A 213 58.59 73.70 40.76
CA GLU A 213 59.78 74.45 40.35
C GLU A 213 59.53 75.95 40.39
N MET A 214 58.36 76.42 39.96
CA MET A 214 57.93 77.82 40.10
C MET A 214 57.82 78.24 41.56
N LEU A 215 57.24 77.41 42.44
CA LEU A 215 57.24 77.64 43.89
C LEU A 215 58.66 77.64 44.47
N ARG A 216 59.59 76.87 43.90
CA ARG A 216 61.00 76.94 44.28
C ARG A 216 61.63 78.25 43.81
N MET A 217 61.44 78.66 42.55
CA MET A 217 61.94 79.92 42.03
C MET A 217 61.40 81.13 42.82
N ILE A 218 60.09 81.19 43.09
CA ILE A 218 59.47 82.23 43.92
C ILE A 218 60.05 82.23 45.35
N LYS A 219 60.39 81.05 45.91
CA LYS A 219 61.03 80.98 47.22
C LYS A 219 62.50 81.41 47.17
N ASP A 220 63.25 80.95 46.17
CA ASP A 220 64.67 81.26 45.94
C ASP A 220 64.82 82.79 45.69
N GLU A 221 63.91 83.38 44.90
CA GLU A 221 63.78 84.81 44.59
C GLU A 221 63.30 85.63 45.80
N LYS A 222 62.35 85.12 46.60
CA LYS A 222 61.98 85.76 47.88
C LYS A 222 63.12 85.73 48.89
N GLU A 223 63.86 84.62 48.98
CA GLU A 223 65.03 84.53 49.86
C GLU A 223 66.15 85.48 49.36
N GLU A 224 66.29 85.66 48.04
CA GLU A 224 67.19 86.68 47.50
C GLU A 224 66.69 88.11 47.73
N ALA A 225 65.38 88.36 47.73
CA ALA A 225 64.79 89.63 48.13
C ALA A 225 65.04 89.94 49.63
N GLU A 226 64.73 89.01 50.55
CA GLU A 226 65.02 89.18 51.98
C GLU A 226 66.54 89.38 52.24
N ARG A 227 67.40 88.69 51.49
CA ARG A 227 68.87 88.82 51.56
C ARG A 227 69.40 90.11 50.92
N LYS A 228 68.57 90.89 50.23
CA LYS A 228 68.90 92.16 49.55
C LYS A 228 68.25 93.38 50.19
N GLU A 229 67.07 93.21 50.80
CA GLU A 229 66.37 94.20 51.62
C GLU A 229 67.00 94.32 53.02
N GLY A 230 67.57 93.22 53.55
CA GLY A 230 68.24 93.18 54.85
C GLY A 230 69.51 94.05 55.03
N MET A 231 69.86 94.92 54.07
CA MET A 231 70.98 95.87 54.23
C MET A 231 70.74 97.27 53.64
N MET A 232 69.51 97.79 53.70
CA MET A 232 69.29 99.25 53.80
C MET A 232 68.24 99.58 54.85
N LYS A 233 68.58 100.52 55.74
CA LYS A 233 67.70 101.16 56.71
C LYS A 233 67.96 102.68 56.68
N ASP A 234 66.89 103.44 56.93
CA ASP A 234 66.76 104.90 57.06
C ASP A 234 66.60 105.69 55.75
N GLY A 235 65.59 106.58 55.74
CA GLY A 235 65.16 107.41 54.60
C GLY A 235 63.66 107.69 54.64
N ASP A 236 63.25 108.81 55.24
CA ASP A 236 61.85 109.25 55.42
C ASP A 236 61.32 110.15 54.28
N GLU A 237 60.03 110.53 54.41
CA GLU A 237 59.31 111.70 53.82
C GLU A 237 58.76 111.66 52.37
N ASP A 238 57.43 111.62 52.31
CA ASP A 238 56.47 112.48 51.57
C ASP A 238 56.59 112.80 50.06
N GLY A 239 55.43 112.84 49.37
CA GLY A 239 55.34 113.30 47.98
C GLY A 239 53.98 113.09 47.28
N GLU A 240 52.95 113.81 47.72
CA GLU A 240 51.63 114.03 47.08
C GLU A 240 51.59 114.03 45.53
N GLY A 241 50.48 113.57 44.91
CA GLY A 241 50.34 113.64 43.44
C GLY A 241 49.17 112.88 42.78
N GLU A 242 47.96 113.41 42.96
CA GLU A 242 46.69 113.04 42.33
C GLU A 242 46.66 112.74 40.80
N GLY A 243 45.78 111.79 40.41
CA GLY A 243 44.97 111.87 39.19
C GLY A 243 45.56 111.34 37.86
N SER A 244 44.78 111.17 36.78
CA SER A 244 43.31 111.11 36.68
C SER A 244 42.84 110.55 35.31
N THR A 245 41.98 109.50 35.32
CA THR A 245 41.24 108.95 34.14
C THR A 245 42.12 108.30 33.03
N SER A 246 41.61 107.59 31.99
CA SER A 246 40.21 107.37 31.56
C SER A 246 40.02 106.07 30.77
N ARG A 247 38.89 105.37 31.03
CA ARG A 247 37.99 104.58 30.12
C ARG A 247 38.59 103.65 29.03
N GLY A 248 38.05 102.44 28.81
CA GLY A 248 36.95 101.73 29.47
C GLY A 248 36.27 100.68 28.58
N ASP A 249 35.17 100.08 29.08
CA ASP A 249 34.16 99.28 28.37
C ASP A 249 34.57 97.87 27.82
N VAL A 250 33.71 96.82 27.82
CA VAL A 250 32.34 96.67 28.36
C VAL A 250 32.18 95.30 29.06
N SER A 251 31.21 95.19 29.96
CA SER A 251 30.77 93.97 30.64
C SER A 251 30.18 92.89 29.69
N HIS A 252 30.34 91.61 30.05
CA HIS A 252 29.16 90.75 30.31
C HIS A 252 29.48 89.50 31.12
N ALA A 253 28.76 89.29 32.23
CA ALA A 253 28.58 87.98 32.85
C ALA A 253 27.30 87.33 32.27
N GLY A 254 27.26 86.00 32.17
CA GLY A 254 26.14 85.30 31.53
C GLY A 254 26.23 83.78 31.43
N THR A 255 26.07 83.08 32.55
CA THR A 255 25.44 81.75 32.59
C THR A 255 24.20 81.87 33.51
N PRO A 256 23.11 81.08 33.37
CA PRO A 256 23.13 79.69 32.89
C PRO A 256 21.95 79.25 31.98
N ARG A 257 21.88 77.92 31.81
CA ARG A 257 20.76 77.01 31.45
C ARG A 257 20.62 76.52 29.99
N PRO A 258 20.24 75.23 29.80
CA PRO A 258 19.89 74.67 28.51
C PRO A 258 18.37 74.50 28.33
N ASP A 259 17.88 74.96 27.19
CA ASP A 259 16.69 74.47 26.47
C ASP A 259 17.16 74.25 25.01
N GLY A 260 16.54 73.41 24.16
CA GLY A 260 15.35 72.60 24.33
C GLY A 260 14.79 72.28 22.94
N SER A 261 15.01 71.04 22.45
CA SER A 261 14.37 70.42 21.28
C SER A 261 14.13 71.27 20.00
N MET A 262 14.94 71.06 18.95
CA MET A 262 14.45 71.20 17.56
C MET A 262 14.99 70.06 16.68
N THR A 263 14.07 69.39 15.97
CA THR A 263 14.38 68.38 14.95
C THR A 263 14.64 69.05 13.59
N PRO A 264 15.59 68.56 12.77
CA PRO A 264 15.65 68.95 11.36
C PRO A 264 14.39 68.49 10.62
N VAL A 265 13.61 69.43 10.09
CA VAL A 265 12.39 69.13 9.32
C VAL A 265 12.75 68.73 7.89
N HIS A 266 12.05 67.72 7.37
CA HIS A 266 12.22 67.19 6.02
C HIS A 266 11.80 68.22 4.96
N ALA A 267 12.75 68.74 4.17
CA ALA A 267 12.46 69.65 3.05
C ALA A 267 12.02 68.84 1.81
N SER A 268 10.78 68.99 1.37
CA SER A 268 10.20 68.26 0.23
C SER A 268 9.93 69.18 -0.97
N GLN A 269 10.60 68.92 -2.10
CA GLN A 269 10.24 69.46 -3.41
C GLN A 269 10.80 68.53 -4.50
N GLY A 270 10.09 68.17 -5.57
CA GLY A 270 8.66 68.38 -5.82
C GLY A 270 8.31 68.29 -7.32
N GLY A 271 7.68 67.18 -7.72
CA GLY A 271 7.15 66.96 -9.07
C GLY A 271 8.01 66.07 -9.99
N GLU A 272 7.44 65.31 -10.93
CA GLU A 272 6.00 64.98 -11.11
C GLU A 272 5.80 63.75 -12.03
N ALA A 273 4.53 63.35 -12.20
CA ALA A 273 3.95 62.40 -13.18
C ALA A 273 3.74 60.91 -12.78
N SER A 274 2.45 60.53 -12.81
CA SER A 274 1.90 59.28 -13.36
C SER A 274 2.08 57.93 -12.65
N SER A 275 1.16 57.60 -11.72
CA SER A 275 -0.02 56.71 -12.00
C SER A 275 -0.66 56.18 -10.70
N SER A 276 -1.88 55.63 -10.76
CA SER A 276 -2.73 55.42 -9.57
C SER A 276 -3.36 54.01 -9.43
N LEU A 277 -3.41 53.55 -8.17
CA LEU A 277 -4.43 52.70 -7.53
C LEU A 277 -5.00 51.48 -8.29
N ARG A 278 -4.69 50.26 -7.82
CA ARG A 278 -5.65 49.29 -7.22
C ARG A 278 -4.99 48.00 -6.67
N VAL A 279 -5.76 47.22 -5.90
CA VAL A 279 -5.39 46.01 -5.11
C VAL A 279 -6.67 45.13 -4.96
N PRO A 280 -6.63 43.78 -4.78
CA PRO A 280 -5.54 42.80 -4.92
C PRO A 280 -5.66 42.03 -6.27
N PRO A 281 -6.08 40.75 -6.48
CA PRO A 281 -6.58 39.67 -5.61
C PRO A 281 -5.53 38.54 -5.33
N GLN A 282 -5.86 37.26 -5.56
CA GLN A 282 -5.05 36.03 -5.38
C GLN A 282 -4.91 35.28 -6.72
N ASP A 283 -3.89 34.42 -6.92
CA ASP A 283 -4.08 32.94 -6.93
C ASP A 283 -2.75 32.11 -6.94
N ARG A 284 -2.93 30.78 -6.89
CA ARG A 284 -2.03 29.61 -6.77
C ARG A 284 -0.65 29.60 -7.47
N LEU A 285 0.32 29.11 -6.69
CA LEU A 285 1.17 27.91 -6.90
C LEU A 285 1.42 27.41 -8.34
N LYS A 286 2.70 27.20 -8.67
CA LYS A 286 3.19 26.54 -9.90
C LYS A 286 3.25 25.01 -9.72
N PRO A 287 2.85 24.19 -10.72
CA PRO A 287 3.17 22.77 -10.77
C PRO A 287 4.55 22.51 -11.41
N LEU A 288 5.27 21.48 -10.96
CA LEU A 288 6.50 20.98 -11.59
C LEU A 288 6.53 19.45 -11.63
N SER A 289 6.62 18.92 -12.84
CA SER A 289 7.33 17.69 -13.24
C SER A 289 7.06 16.35 -12.52
N ARG A 290 6.07 15.63 -13.06
CA ARG A 290 6.19 14.20 -13.45
C ARG A 290 6.39 14.17 -14.98
N ASP A 291 6.92 13.14 -15.65
CA ASP A 291 7.52 11.86 -15.24
C ASP A 291 8.52 11.42 -16.33
N ALA A 292 9.58 10.67 -16.02
CA ALA A 292 10.50 10.12 -17.03
C ALA A 292 11.39 8.96 -16.54
N SER A 293 10.79 7.79 -16.26
CA SER A 293 11.52 6.51 -16.09
C SER A 293 10.77 5.39 -16.82
N ALA A 294 11.50 4.54 -17.54
CA ALA A 294 10.92 3.55 -18.45
C ALA A 294 10.83 2.15 -17.83
N ALA A 295 9.69 1.48 -18.06
CA ALA A 295 9.52 0.03 -17.93
C ALA A 295 8.49 -0.44 -18.98
N PRO A 296 8.73 -1.54 -19.72
CA PRO A 296 7.81 -2.00 -20.76
C PRO A 296 6.75 -2.97 -20.21
N SER A 297 5.51 -2.85 -20.68
CA SER A 297 4.49 -3.90 -20.55
C SER A 297 3.69 -4.03 -21.86
N SER A 298 3.52 -5.27 -22.32
CA SER A 298 2.89 -5.60 -23.59
C SER A 298 1.37 -5.39 -23.54
N GLY A 299 0.82 -4.56 -24.43
CA GLY A 299 -0.62 -4.34 -24.52
C GLY A 299 -1.36 -5.37 -25.37
N LYS A 300 -2.59 -5.73 -24.98
CA LYS A 300 -3.56 -6.42 -25.85
C LYS A 300 -5.01 -5.98 -25.55
N SER A 301 -5.53 -5.14 -26.45
CA SER A 301 -6.92 -4.81 -26.83
C SER A 301 -8.15 -5.18 -25.96
N GLY A 302 -9.14 -4.27 -25.95
CA GLY A 302 -10.50 -4.44 -25.38
C GLY A 302 -10.72 -3.56 -24.14
N VAL A 303 -11.54 -2.49 -24.10
CA VAL A 303 -12.78 -2.08 -24.81
C VAL A 303 -14.01 -2.92 -24.44
N VAL A 304 -14.78 -2.41 -23.46
CA VAL A 304 -16.23 -2.06 -23.51
C VAL A 304 -16.54 -1.22 -22.25
N GLU A 305 -17.63 -0.46 -22.26
CA GLU A 305 -17.96 0.57 -21.27
C GLU A 305 -18.61 0.06 -19.96
N ASP A 306 -18.43 0.92 -18.95
CA ASP A 306 -19.25 1.22 -17.77
C ASP A 306 -20.68 0.61 -17.68
N THR A 307 -21.08 0.23 -16.46
CA THR A 307 -22.50 0.01 -16.10
C THR A 307 -22.68 0.18 -14.58
N ASP A 308 -23.52 1.14 -14.18
CA ASP A 308 -23.77 1.49 -12.77
C ASP A 308 -24.44 0.36 -11.95
N MET A 309 -24.00 0.22 -10.69
CA MET A 309 -24.60 -0.66 -9.69
C MET A 309 -25.72 0.04 -8.91
N ALA A 310 -26.98 -0.20 -9.30
CA ALA A 310 -28.16 0.32 -8.61
C ALA A 310 -28.83 -0.74 -7.70
N ASP A 311 -29.01 -0.38 -6.43
CA ASP A 311 -29.65 -1.20 -5.39
C ASP A 311 -31.18 -1.18 -5.50
N LEU A 312 -31.83 -2.34 -5.65
CA LEU A 312 -33.26 -2.50 -5.39
C LEU A 312 -33.60 -3.81 -4.66
N ARG A 313 -34.19 -3.63 -3.49
CA ARG A 313 -34.61 -4.68 -2.55
C ARG A 313 -36.13 -4.86 -2.57
N ALA A 314 -36.55 -6.07 -2.94
CA ALA A 314 -37.87 -6.69 -2.67
C ALA A 314 -39.15 -6.02 -3.23
N ASN A 315 -39.91 -6.81 -3.98
CA ASN A 315 -41.36 -6.93 -3.77
C ASN A 315 -41.82 -8.38 -4.06
N SER A 316 -43.05 -8.75 -3.66
CA SER A 316 -43.54 -10.13 -3.61
C SER A 316 -44.89 -10.36 -4.32
N GLY A 317 -45.07 -11.54 -4.92
CA GLY A 317 -46.31 -12.01 -5.55
C GLY A 317 -46.45 -11.58 -7.02
N ASP A 318 -47.29 -12.23 -7.84
CA ASP A 318 -48.11 -13.44 -7.63
C ASP A 318 -48.55 -13.99 -9.01
N VAL A 319 -48.80 -15.30 -9.16
CA VAL A 319 -49.56 -16.02 -10.23
C VAL A 319 -49.40 -15.54 -11.72
N ASP A 320 -48.99 -16.38 -12.68
CA ASP A 320 -49.89 -17.36 -13.33
C ASP A 320 -49.18 -18.53 -14.07
N ASP A 321 -49.97 -19.51 -14.52
CA ASP A 321 -49.56 -20.81 -15.05
C ASP A 321 -49.00 -20.83 -16.50
N GLY A 322 -48.13 -21.81 -16.76
CA GLY A 322 -48.27 -22.70 -17.93
C GLY A 322 -47.45 -22.43 -19.20
N ASP A 323 -46.37 -23.20 -19.38
CA ASP A 323 -46.24 -24.05 -20.59
C ASP A 323 -45.51 -25.37 -20.25
N SER A 324 -45.68 -26.41 -21.08
CA SER A 324 -45.31 -27.80 -20.80
C SER A 324 -44.82 -28.54 -22.06
N SER A 325 -43.56 -28.34 -22.44
CA SER A 325 -42.78 -29.27 -23.29
C SER A 325 -41.28 -28.96 -23.17
N GLY A 326 -40.35 -29.87 -23.44
CA GLY A 326 -40.47 -31.29 -23.79
C GLY A 326 -39.11 -32.00 -23.66
N LEU A 327 -39.05 -33.31 -23.93
CA LEU A 327 -37.77 -34.00 -24.15
C LEU A 327 -37.22 -33.60 -25.52
N GLU A 328 -35.90 -33.48 -25.63
CA GLU A 328 -35.18 -33.80 -26.86
C GLU A 328 -33.88 -34.53 -26.49
N GLU A 329 -33.45 -35.45 -27.35
CA GLU A 329 -32.59 -36.59 -27.01
C GLU A 329 -31.63 -36.88 -28.17
N GLY A 330 -30.32 -36.77 -27.90
CA GLY A 330 -29.23 -37.42 -28.65
C GLY A 330 -29.05 -37.08 -30.13
N GLU A 331 -27.89 -36.50 -30.47
CA GLU A 331 -27.25 -36.73 -31.77
C GLU A 331 -25.81 -37.23 -31.53
N ASP A 332 -25.57 -38.52 -31.80
CA ASP A 332 -24.25 -39.03 -32.14
C ASP A 332 -23.97 -38.67 -33.60
N LEU A 333 -22.77 -38.19 -33.91
CA LEU A 333 -22.29 -38.11 -35.29
C LEU A 333 -20.91 -38.79 -35.43
N GLU A 334 -21.03 -40.06 -35.79
CA GLU A 334 -20.08 -40.86 -36.54
C GLU A 334 -19.45 -40.07 -37.70
N ASP A 335 -18.12 -40.01 -37.74
CA ASP A 335 -17.35 -40.08 -38.98
C ASP A 335 -15.98 -40.69 -38.67
N GLY A 336 -15.37 -41.38 -39.66
CA GLY A 336 -14.17 -42.19 -39.45
C GLY A 336 -13.34 -42.39 -40.72
N GLU A 337 -12.32 -43.24 -40.60
CA GLU A 337 -11.41 -43.66 -41.69
C GLU A 337 -10.55 -42.54 -42.35
N ASP A 338 -9.26 -42.52 -41.98
CA ASP A 338 -8.20 -42.53 -43.01
C ASP A 338 -7.03 -43.37 -42.47
N ASP A 339 -6.67 -44.43 -43.18
CA ASP A 339 -5.67 -45.41 -42.76
C ASP A 339 -4.26 -45.02 -43.25
N GLY A 340 -3.29 -45.08 -42.34
CA GLY A 340 -1.92 -44.58 -42.58
C GLY A 340 -0.83 -45.46 -41.97
N GLU A 341 -0.83 -46.76 -42.27
CA GLU A 341 0.31 -47.63 -41.94
C GLU A 341 1.58 -47.18 -42.69
N ASP A 342 2.67 -46.93 -41.96
CA ASP A 342 4.02 -47.07 -42.53
C ASP A 342 5.02 -47.57 -41.46
N HIS A 343 5.80 -48.59 -41.80
CA HIS A 343 6.58 -49.38 -40.84
C HIS A 343 8.03 -48.85 -40.65
N PRO A 344 8.69 -49.12 -39.50
CA PRO A 344 9.91 -48.43 -39.11
C PRO A 344 11.17 -48.96 -39.82
N SER A 345 12.08 -48.05 -40.17
CA SER A 345 13.44 -48.36 -40.59
C SER A 345 14.47 -47.95 -39.53
N ILE A 346 15.33 -48.89 -39.13
CA ILE A 346 16.30 -48.78 -38.03
C ILE A 346 17.72 -49.03 -38.57
N ARG A 347 18.71 -48.29 -38.03
CA ARG A 347 20.17 -48.26 -38.31
C ARG A 347 20.62 -47.46 -39.55
N MET A 348 21.50 -46.50 -39.30
CA MET A 348 22.93 -46.73 -39.45
C MET A 348 23.67 -46.27 -38.18
N ASP A 349 24.70 -47.00 -37.77
CA ASP A 349 25.81 -46.46 -36.96
C ASP A 349 26.90 -46.01 -37.95
N GLU A 350 27.58 -44.90 -37.67
CA GLU A 350 28.83 -44.52 -38.36
C GLU A 350 30.02 -44.64 -37.39
N SER A 351 31.22 -44.86 -37.93
CA SER A 351 32.48 -45.09 -37.20
C SER A 351 33.62 -44.25 -37.77
#